data_AF-A0A8K0WPL9-F1
#
_entry.id   AF-A0A8K0WPL9-F1
#
_cell.length_a   1.000
_cell.length_b   1.000
_cell.length_c   1.000
_cell.angle_alpha   90.00
_cell.angle_beta   90.00
_cell.angle_gamma   90.00
#
_symmetry.space_group_name_H-M   'P 1'
#
loop_
_entity.id
_entity.type
_entity.pdbx_description
1 polymer ?
#
loop_
_entity_poly.entity_id
_entity_poly.type
_entity_poly.pdbx_seq_one_letter_code
_entity_poly.pdbx_strand_id
1 'polypeptide(L)'
;MPVPFLGRLHLVEYFTLIGSFIFVGFEALVRVLTLALPPFLVSFFYGASRRLFNRFSSPAQKRAENKNKSTSTSVKNAADFVELCRVWGYEAEEHIVQTKDGYLLGLHRLQWRRGEEGQKVNYGSTSLKKRVVYLHHGLLMNSEVWVCLTDEKRCLAFELVERGFDVWFGNNRGNKYSKKSIHSSPTSLEFWDFSIDEFAFHDIPDSISYILDTTQQESLSYIGFSQGTAQAFASLAIHPKLNNQVNVFIALAPAMSPAGLSNGVVDSLIKASPQVLYLMFGRRSILSSATLWETLLYPPLFSRLIDMGLSFLFNWQTRNISTSQKLAAYPHLYSFTSTKSVVHWFQIIRNKCFQMFDDDVHQPLGVSTSTRYSKVAKYPTRNIRTPVVLVYGGSDSLVDIKAMLKELPPQTVATEIPHYEHLDFLWARDVDAQVFQHVFDALDSFTDAEHTKEEYDRYRVAREESLIGSAFTQGHNHRGSESDASTIAVGADKNGSLVHRHMAREPSEGSPRPRKSETIVLEGESSTSDGSQRPRTPSSPGKLKGTGVRRGGQQSSILSLGGIREGRGIAVGASKAAGGIVTRSGAGSTTTSPKADKTRTN
;
A
#
# COMPACT_ATOMS: atom_id res chain seq x y z
N MET A 1 20.11 -35.97 -16.69
CA MET A 1 18.87 -36.67 -17.11
C MET A 1 17.74 -36.26 -16.16
N PRO A 2 16.54 -35.97 -16.68
CA PRO A 2 15.35 -35.81 -15.84
C PRO A 2 15.06 -37.14 -15.12
N VAL A 3 14.89 -37.10 -13.80
CA VAL A 3 14.63 -38.29 -12.98
C VAL A 3 13.15 -38.68 -13.12
N PRO A 4 12.80 -39.96 -13.35
CA PRO A 4 11.48 -40.36 -13.84
C PRO A 4 10.41 -40.49 -12.73
N PHE A 5 10.33 -39.50 -11.84
CA PHE A 5 9.27 -39.42 -10.82
C PHE A 5 8.60 -38.04 -10.69
N LEU A 6 9.20 -36.97 -11.23
CA LEU A 6 8.68 -35.60 -11.16
C LEU A 6 9.20 -34.79 -12.37
N GLY A 7 8.51 -34.89 -13.51
CA GLY A 7 9.03 -34.42 -14.80
C GLY A 7 9.05 -32.91 -15.07
N ARG A 8 9.54 -32.06 -14.14
CA ARG A 8 9.67 -30.61 -14.39
C ARG A 8 10.91 -29.91 -13.78
N LEU A 9 11.68 -30.59 -12.93
CA LEU A 9 12.81 -29.97 -12.24
C LEU A 9 14.13 -30.66 -12.58
N HIS A 10 15.21 -29.88 -12.70
CA HIS A 10 16.58 -30.38 -12.80
C HIS A 10 17.09 -30.85 -11.42
N LEU A 11 18.10 -31.73 -11.39
CA LEU A 11 18.69 -32.24 -10.14
C LEU A 11 19.11 -31.12 -9.16
N VAL A 12 19.65 -30.01 -9.68
CA VAL A 12 20.03 -28.84 -8.88
C VAL A 12 18.80 -28.14 -8.29
N GLU A 13 17.69 -28.09 -9.04
CA GLU A 13 16.43 -27.52 -8.57
C GLU A 13 15.80 -28.40 -7.47
N TYR A 14 16.03 -29.73 -7.49
CA TYR A 14 15.66 -30.62 -6.37
C TYR A 14 16.43 -30.34 -5.09
N PHE A 15 17.76 -30.21 -5.17
CA PHE A 15 18.56 -29.88 -3.98
C PHE A 15 18.15 -28.52 -3.40
N THR A 16 17.86 -27.56 -4.27
CA THR A 16 17.32 -26.24 -3.89
C THR A 16 15.95 -26.37 -3.20
N LEU A 17 15.07 -27.22 -3.73
CA LEU A 17 13.76 -27.45 -3.15
C LEU A 17 13.84 -28.12 -1.76
N ILE A 18 14.71 -29.14 -1.62
CA ILE A 18 14.96 -29.80 -0.32
C ILE A 18 15.55 -28.81 0.68
N GLY A 19 16.50 -27.96 0.26
CA GLY A 19 17.03 -26.88 1.10
C GLY A 19 15.94 -25.91 1.55
N SER A 20 14.98 -25.61 0.67
CA SER A 20 13.83 -24.75 0.98
C SER A 20 12.91 -25.39 2.03
N PHE A 21 12.69 -26.71 1.97
CA PHE A 21 11.95 -27.44 3.02
C PHE A 21 12.63 -27.40 4.38
N ILE A 22 13.96 -27.53 4.42
CA ILE A 22 14.73 -27.41 5.68
C ILE A 22 14.60 -25.99 6.24
N PHE A 23 14.70 -24.97 5.38
CA PHE A 23 14.57 -23.57 5.80
C PHE A 23 13.18 -23.25 6.34
N VAL A 24 12.13 -23.77 5.70
CA VAL A 24 10.75 -23.68 6.18
C VAL A 24 10.57 -24.40 7.51
N GLY A 25 11.08 -25.63 7.64
CA GLY A 25 10.99 -26.37 8.90
C GLY A 25 11.67 -25.64 10.04
N PHE A 26 12.80 -24.97 9.74
CA PHE A 26 13.48 -24.08 10.68
C PHE A 26 12.63 -22.85 11.02
N GLU A 27 11.96 -22.21 10.05
CA GLU A 27 11.04 -21.10 10.30
C GLU A 27 9.90 -21.51 11.25
N ALA A 28 9.29 -22.67 11.00
CA ALA A 28 8.23 -23.20 11.83
C ALA A 28 8.70 -23.44 13.27
N LEU A 29 9.91 -24.00 13.45
CA LEU A 29 10.52 -24.19 14.75
C LEU A 29 10.79 -22.84 15.45
N VAL A 30 11.40 -21.88 14.75
CA VAL A 30 11.66 -20.54 15.30
C VAL A 30 10.36 -19.87 15.72
N ARG A 31 9.29 -19.98 14.92
CA ARG A 31 7.97 -19.41 15.23
C ARG A 31 7.36 -20.01 16.51
N VAL A 32 7.46 -21.32 16.70
CA VAL A 32 6.97 -21.98 17.92
C VAL A 32 7.78 -21.54 19.14
N LEU A 33 9.11 -21.51 19.04
CA LEU A 33 10.00 -21.09 20.13
C LEU A 33 9.82 -19.61 20.51
N THR A 34 9.38 -18.77 19.57
CA THR A 34 9.30 -17.32 19.75
C THR A 34 7.94 -16.84 20.23
N LEU A 35 6.85 -17.56 19.97
CA LEU A 35 5.53 -17.27 20.58
C LEU A 35 5.54 -17.42 22.11
N ALA A 36 6.52 -18.14 22.66
CA ALA A 36 6.72 -18.35 24.09
C ALA A 36 7.91 -17.55 24.67
N LEU A 37 8.48 -16.61 23.90
CA LEU A 37 9.72 -15.93 24.30
C LEU A 37 9.47 -14.94 25.44
N PRO A 38 10.10 -15.10 26.63
CA PRO A 38 9.95 -14.13 27.70
C PRO A 38 10.61 -12.78 27.36
N PRO A 39 10.14 -11.65 27.92
CA PRO A 39 10.67 -10.31 27.61
C PRO A 39 12.19 -10.15 27.83
N PHE A 40 12.77 -10.91 28.75
CA PHE A 40 14.22 -10.90 28.97
C PHE A 40 15.00 -11.48 27.78
N LEU A 41 14.46 -12.50 27.10
CA LEU A 41 15.08 -13.07 25.90
C LEU A 41 14.97 -12.11 24.71
N VAL A 42 13.84 -11.43 24.53
CA VAL A 42 13.69 -10.37 23.52
C VAL A 42 14.77 -9.31 23.71
N SER A 43 14.94 -8.84 24.95
CA SER A 43 15.98 -7.87 25.32
C SER A 43 17.39 -8.41 25.07
N PHE A 44 17.63 -9.70 25.33
CA PHE A 44 18.89 -10.37 25.06
C PHE A 44 19.21 -10.43 23.56
N PHE A 45 18.27 -10.90 22.72
CA PHE A 45 18.44 -10.99 21.26
C PHE A 45 18.60 -9.60 20.63
N TYR A 46 17.83 -8.62 21.10
CA TYR A 46 18.02 -7.23 20.71
C TYR A 46 19.43 -6.71 21.07
N GLY A 47 19.89 -6.98 22.29
CA GLY A 47 21.23 -6.59 22.74
C GLY A 47 22.36 -7.33 21.99
N ALA A 48 22.13 -8.60 21.63
CA ALA A 48 23.07 -9.41 20.84
C ALA A 48 23.14 -8.92 19.39
N SER A 49 22.00 -8.66 18.75
CA SER A 49 21.94 -8.13 17.38
C SER A 49 22.56 -6.73 17.28
N ARG A 50 22.36 -5.87 18.29
CA ARG A 50 23.03 -4.58 18.38
C ARG A 50 24.55 -4.71 18.50
N ARG A 51 25.05 -5.64 19.32
CA ARG A 51 26.49 -5.91 19.44
C ARG A 51 27.08 -6.43 18.12
N LEU A 52 26.36 -7.34 17.46
CA LEU A 52 26.75 -7.89 16.17
C LEU A 52 26.84 -6.78 15.10
N PHE A 53 25.81 -5.95 14.98
CA PHE A 53 25.81 -4.81 14.07
C PHE A 53 26.98 -3.87 14.34
N ASN A 54 27.21 -3.49 15.60
CA ASN A 54 28.28 -2.57 15.97
C ASN A 54 29.69 -3.08 15.65
N ARG A 55 29.88 -4.40 15.65
CA ARG A 55 31.14 -5.08 15.28
C ARG A 55 31.43 -5.01 13.79
N PHE A 56 30.40 -5.02 12.94
CA PHE A 56 30.53 -5.08 11.49
C PHE A 56 30.19 -3.76 10.77
N SER A 57 29.74 -2.73 11.49
CA SER A 57 29.36 -1.43 10.90
C SER A 57 30.49 -0.42 10.87
N SER A 58 30.64 0.25 9.72
CA SER A 58 31.69 1.25 9.49
C SER A 58 31.42 2.55 10.26
N PRO A 59 32.45 3.35 10.58
CA PRO A 59 32.28 4.65 11.24
C PRO A 59 31.39 5.63 10.47
N ALA A 60 31.39 5.57 9.14
CA ALA A 60 30.55 6.39 8.27
C ALA A 60 29.05 6.05 8.43
N GLN A 61 28.71 4.76 8.52
CA GLN A 61 27.34 4.30 8.76
C GLN A 61 26.82 4.77 10.11
N LYS A 62 27.66 4.71 11.16
CA LYS A 62 27.32 5.19 12.51
C LYS A 62 27.08 6.70 12.58
N ARG A 63 27.75 7.50 11.72
CA ARG A 63 27.55 8.96 11.65
C ARG A 63 26.27 9.33 10.90
N ALA A 64 25.95 8.62 9.80
CA ALA A 64 24.71 8.84 9.05
C ALA A 64 23.45 8.56 9.90
N GLU A 65 23.47 7.54 10.76
CA GLU A 65 22.38 7.23 11.71
C GLU A 65 22.12 8.36 12.73
N ASN A 66 23.13 9.14 13.10
CA ASN A 66 22.99 10.17 14.12
C ASN A 66 22.45 11.50 13.57
N LYS A 67 22.45 11.73 12.24
CA LYS A 67 22.16 13.05 11.65
C LYS A 67 20.65 13.37 11.54
N ASN A 68 19.76 12.39 11.35
CA ASN A 68 18.30 12.60 11.14
C ASN A 68 17.42 11.96 12.22
N LYS A 69 17.90 11.96 13.47
CA LYS A 69 17.42 11.05 14.51
C LYS A 69 15.99 11.32 14.99
N SER A 70 15.52 12.58 14.99
CA SER A 70 14.21 12.89 15.58
C SER A 70 13.05 12.38 14.73
N THR A 71 12.90 12.88 13.50
CA THR A 71 11.78 12.53 12.60
C THR A 71 11.79 11.05 12.20
N SER A 72 12.97 10.51 11.83
CA SER A 72 13.10 9.08 11.50
C SER A 72 12.71 8.17 12.67
N THR A 73 13.04 8.57 13.91
CA THR A 73 12.63 7.80 15.09
C THR A 73 11.13 7.94 15.37
N SER A 74 10.55 9.13 15.20
CA SER A 74 9.10 9.33 15.37
C SER A 74 8.29 8.49 14.38
N VAL A 75 8.64 8.52 13.09
CA VAL A 75 7.98 7.73 12.04
C VAL A 75 8.08 6.24 12.38
N LYS A 76 9.31 5.75 12.61
CA LYS A 76 9.56 4.34 12.94
C LYS A 76 8.78 3.83 14.16
N ASN A 77 8.59 4.68 15.16
CA ASN A 77 7.95 4.30 16.41
C ASN A 77 6.43 4.49 16.37
N ALA A 78 5.88 5.07 15.30
CA ALA A 78 4.44 5.22 15.15
C ALA A 78 3.78 3.84 15.12
N ALA A 79 2.71 3.66 15.90
CA ALA A 79 2.05 2.37 16.03
C ALA A 79 1.19 2.02 14.81
N ASP A 80 0.62 3.03 14.16
CA ASP A 80 -0.37 2.89 13.09
C ASP A 80 -0.37 4.08 12.12
N PHE A 81 -1.24 3.99 11.10
CA PHE A 81 -1.42 5.00 10.07
C PHE A 81 -1.82 6.37 10.64
N VAL A 82 -2.68 6.40 11.66
CA VAL A 82 -3.17 7.63 12.27
C VAL A 82 -2.02 8.35 13.00
N GLU A 83 -1.19 7.61 13.72
CA GLU A 83 0.01 8.17 14.36
C GLU A 83 1.04 8.66 13.34
N LEU A 84 1.25 7.93 12.23
CA LEU A 84 2.12 8.38 11.13
C LEU A 84 1.66 9.73 10.54
N CYS A 85 0.36 9.90 10.32
CA CYS A 85 -0.20 11.17 9.85
C CYS A 85 -0.05 12.28 10.90
N ARG A 86 -0.29 11.94 12.18
CA ARG A 86 -0.17 12.89 13.30
C ARG A 86 1.25 13.41 13.50
N VAL A 87 2.28 12.60 13.22
CA VAL A 87 3.70 13.05 13.24
C VAL A 87 3.91 14.25 12.32
N TRP A 88 3.16 14.34 11.23
CA TRP A 88 3.19 15.44 10.26
C TRP A 88 2.06 16.46 10.44
N GLY A 89 1.27 16.34 11.52
CA GLY A 89 0.18 17.28 11.82
C GLY A 89 -1.07 17.08 10.96
N TYR A 90 -1.27 15.91 10.36
CA TYR A 90 -2.49 15.55 9.64
C TYR A 90 -3.42 14.71 10.52
N GLU A 91 -4.71 15.02 10.49
CA GLU A 91 -5.76 14.23 11.13
C GLU A 91 -6.35 13.23 10.13
N ALA A 92 -6.34 11.95 10.50
CA ALA A 92 -6.84 10.85 9.67
C ALA A 92 -8.13 10.25 10.25
N GLU A 93 -9.06 9.92 9.36
CA GLU A 93 -10.27 9.14 9.69
C GLU A 93 -10.05 7.66 9.36
N GLU A 94 -10.68 6.78 10.15
CA GLU A 94 -10.74 5.34 9.92
C GLU A 94 -12.16 4.92 9.56
N HIS A 95 -12.30 4.09 8.53
CA HIS A 95 -13.57 3.61 8.03
C HIS A 95 -13.56 2.08 7.94
N ILE A 96 -14.66 1.44 8.38
CA ILE A 96 -14.84 0.00 8.24
C ILE A 96 -15.77 -0.28 7.08
N VAL A 97 -15.25 -0.94 6.05
CA VAL A 97 -15.99 -1.35 4.86
C VAL A 97 -16.25 -2.85 4.93
N GLN A 98 -17.51 -3.25 4.78
CA GLN A 98 -17.86 -4.67 4.68
C GLN A 98 -17.93 -5.08 3.21
N THR A 99 -17.13 -6.06 2.82
CA THR A 99 -17.22 -6.67 1.49
C THR A 99 -18.46 -7.55 1.37
N LYS A 100 -18.91 -7.80 0.14
CA LYS A 100 -20.07 -8.68 -0.13
C LYS A 100 -19.90 -10.10 0.40
N ASP A 101 -18.68 -10.59 0.47
CA ASP A 101 -18.32 -11.89 1.03
C ASP A 101 -17.90 -11.83 2.51
N GLY A 102 -18.17 -10.71 3.19
CA GLY A 102 -18.17 -10.61 4.64
C GLY A 102 -16.83 -10.30 5.31
N TYR A 103 -15.80 -9.86 4.57
CA TYR A 103 -14.59 -9.30 5.17
C TYR A 103 -14.81 -7.85 5.61
N LEU A 104 -14.17 -7.45 6.70
CA LEU A 104 -14.18 -6.07 7.20
C LEU A 104 -12.84 -5.44 6.91
N LEU A 105 -12.83 -4.45 6.01
CA LEU A 105 -11.64 -3.74 5.56
C LEU A 105 -11.53 -2.41 6.31
N GLY A 106 -10.35 -2.14 6.88
CA GLY A 106 -10.03 -0.86 7.50
C GLY A 106 -9.46 0.12 6.47
N LEU A 107 -10.27 1.03 5.97
CA LEU A 107 -9.83 2.12 5.10
C LEU A 107 -9.41 3.33 5.93
N HIS A 108 -8.43 4.09 5.43
CA HIS A 108 -8.07 5.38 6.02
C HIS A 108 -8.42 6.52 5.07
N ARG A 109 -8.59 7.72 5.63
CA ARG A 109 -8.91 8.92 4.87
C ARG A 109 -8.20 10.15 5.43
N LEU A 110 -7.65 10.97 4.53
CA LEU A 110 -7.12 12.31 4.79
C LEU A 110 -7.93 13.31 3.96
N GLN A 111 -8.86 14.00 4.60
CA GLN A 111 -9.78 14.90 3.93
C GLN A 111 -9.47 16.39 4.15
N TRP A 112 -8.69 16.72 5.17
CA TRP A 112 -8.41 18.11 5.58
C TRP A 112 -7.00 18.53 5.21
N ARG A 113 -6.88 19.67 4.53
CA ARG A 113 -5.63 20.43 4.57
C ARG A 113 -5.42 20.95 5.97
N ARG A 114 -4.17 21.26 6.32
CA ARG A 114 -3.91 21.87 7.62
C ARG A 114 -4.65 23.20 7.76
N GLY A 115 -5.43 23.33 8.84
CA GLY A 115 -6.33 24.45 9.10
C GLY A 115 -7.77 24.26 8.62
N GLU A 116 -8.09 23.16 7.94
CA GLU A 116 -9.46 22.81 7.54
C GLU A 116 -10.13 21.80 8.49
N GLU A 117 -9.46 21.43 9.59
CA GLU A 117 -9.94 20.38 10.50
C GLU A 117 -11.34 20.70 11.04
N GLY A 118 -12.20 19.68 11.06
CA GLY A 118 -13.60 19.81 11.48
C GLY A 118 -14.55 20.39 10.44
N GLN A 119 -14.07 20.85 9.27
CA GLN A 119 -14.96 21.23 8.17
C GLN A 119 -15.55 19.99 7.50
N LYS A 120 -16.83 20.03 7.10
CA LYS A 120 -17.43 18.92 6.34
C LYS A 120 -16.82 18.89 4.95
N VAL A 121 -16.29 17.73 4.54
CA VAL A 121 -15.76 17.51 3.19
C VAL A 121 -16.68 16.53 2.47
N ASN A 122 -17.12 16.90 1.27
CA ASN A 122 -17.93 16.10 0.36
C ASN A 122 -19.32 15.65 0.89
N TYR A 123 -19.66 15.91 2.15
CA TYR A 123 -20.93 15.55 2.75
C TYR A 123 -21.89 16.73 2.95
N GLY A 124 -22.99 16.78 2.18
CA GLY A 124 -24.02 17.82 2.25
C GLY A 124 -23.75 19.05 1.38
N SER A 125 -24.70 19.97 1.31
CA SER A 125 -24.63 21.15 0.42
C SER A 125 -23.62 22.21 0.84
N THR A 126 -23.32 22.32 2.14
CA THR A 126 -22.40 23.31 2.70
C THR A 126 -20.98 22.77 2.92
N SER A 127 -20.69 21.57 2.42
CA SER A 127 -19.36 20.96 2.54
C SER A 127 -18.37 21.49 1.52
N LEU A 128 -17.09 21.46 1.88
CA LEU A 128 -16.00 21.60 0.92
C LEU A 128 -16.12 20.49 -0.14
N LYS A 129 -16.13 20.87 -1.40
CA LYS A 129 -16.15 19.91 -2.52
C LYS A 129 -14.72 19.65 -2.97
N LYS A 130 -14.30 18.40 -2.86
CA LYS A 130 -12.95 17.94 -3.18
C LYS A 130 -13.01 16.71 -4.07
N ARG A 131 -12.14 16.67 -5.08
CA ARG A 131 -11.96 15.47 -5.91
C ARG A 131 -11.39 14.34 -5.06
N VAL A 132 -11.85 13.12 -5.31
CA VAL A 132 -11.47 11.95 -4.50
C VAL A 132 -10.35 11.18 -5.18
N VAL A 133 -9.32 10.84 -4.41
CA VAL A 133 -8.22 9.98 -4.84
C VAL A 133 -8.15 8.76 -3.95
N TYR A 134 -8.10 7.56 -4.54
CA TYR A 134 -7.97 6.29 -3.84
C TYR A 134 -6.58 5.68 -4.09
N LEU A 135 -5.77 5.58 -3.04
CA LEU A 135 -4.42 5.02 -3.05
C LEU A 135 -4.44 3.56 -2.56
N HIS A 136 -3.85 2.66 -3.34
CA HIS A 136 -3.87 1.23 -3.02
C HIS A 136 -2.48 0.58 -3.07
N HIS A 137 -2.13 -0.11 -1.98
CA HIS A 137 -0.78 -0.61 -1.72
C HIS A 137 -0.41 -1.90 -2.50
N GLY A 138 0.87 -2.28 -2.44
CA GLY A 138 1.43 -3.46 -3.09
C GLY A 138 1.26 -4.79 -2.35
N LEU A 139 1.92 -5.84 -2.87
CA LEU A 139 1.92 -7.18 -2.27
C LEU A 139 2.59 -7.13 -0.89
N LEU A 140 1.99 -7.79 0.11
CA LEU A 140 2.50 -7.84 1.49
C LEU A 140 2.63 -6.45 2.15
N MET A 141 1.81 -5.47 1.76
CA MET A 141 1.85 -4.13 2.33
C MET A 141 0.54 -3.78 3.03
N ASN A 142 0.48 -2.55 3.54
CA ASN A 142 -0.73 -1.91 4.06
C ASN A 142 -0.69 -0.41 3.70
N SER A 143 -1.70 0.37 4.08
CA SER A 143 -1.81 1.80 3.76
C SER A 143 -0.68 2.70 4.30
N GLU A 144 0.07 2.28 5.33
CA GLU A 144 1.14 3.07 5.95
C GLU A 144 2.28 3.40 4.99
N VAL A 145 2.50 2.56 3.96
CA VAL A 145 3.58 2.75 2.99
C VAL A 145 3.51 4.08 2.25
N TRP A 146 2.31 4.66 2.16
CA TRP A 146 2.06 5.95 1.53
C TRP A 146 2.44 7.15 2.39
N VAL A 147 2.59 6.97 3.72
CA VAL A 147 2.75 8.08 4.69
C VAL A 147 3.96 7.92 5.62
N CYS A 148 4.70 6.82 5.55
CA CYS A 148 5.88 6.56 6.40
C CYS A 148 7.18 7.24 5.89
N LEU A 149 7.07 8.47 5.39
CA LEU A 149 8.21 9.24 4.89
C LEU A 149 8.87 10.09 5.98
N THR A 150 10.19 10.29 5.82
CA THR A 150 11.02 11.14 6.70
C THR A 150 11.04 12.62 6.29
N ASP A 151 10.40 12.94 5.18
CA ASP A 151 10.20 14.30 4.67
C ASP A 151 8.77 14.39 4.11
N GLU A 152 8.05 15.41 4.54
CA GLU A 152 6.66 15.64 4.19
C GLU A 152 6.47 15.93 2.70
N LYS A 153 7.37 16.73 2.11
CA LYS A 153 7.26 17.17 0.70
C LYS A 153 7.47 16.04 -0.29
N ARG A 154 8.11 14.95 0.16
CA ARG A 154 8.28 13.72 -0.61
C ARG A 154 7.11 12.75 -0.45
N CYS A 155 6.09 13.10 0.33
CA CYS A 155 4.92 12.25 0.57
C CYS A 155 3.79 12.61 -0.40
N LEU A 156 3.52 11.73 -1.38
CA LEU A 156 2.51 11.97 -2.41
C LEU A 156 1.13 12.22 -1.77
N ALA A 157 0.80 11.46 -0.73
CA ALA A 157 -0.45 11.59 -0.01
C ALA A 157 -0.65 12.99 0.60
N PHE A 158 0.37 13.54 1.26
CA PHE A 158 0.28 14.86 1.87
C PHE A 158 0.21 15.96 0.81
N GLU A 159 1.00 15.86 -0.26
CA GLU A 159 0.92 16.81 -1.38
C GLU A 159 -0.43 16.79 -2.09
N LEU A 160 -1.09 15.62 -2.21
CA LEU A 160 -2.46 15.52 -2.73
C LEU A 160 -3.47 16.22 -1.80
N VAL A 161 -3.34 16.03 -0.49
CA VAL A 161 -4.19 16.73 0.50
C VAL A 161 -4.01 18.24 0.39
N GLU A 162 -2.77 18.73 0.38
CA GLU A 162 -2.45 20.16 0.23
C GLU A 162 -2.92 20.73 -1.11
N ARG A 163 -2.98 19.91 -2.16
CA ARG A 163 -3.61 20.25 -3.45
C ARG A 163 -5.14 20.23 -3.43
N GLY A 164 -5.76 19.78 -2.35
CA GLY A 164 -7.22 19.87 -2.13
C GLY A 164 -7.98 18.63 -2.56
N PHE A 165 -7.29 17.49 -2.65
CA PHE A 165 -7.94 16.21 -2.82
C PHE A 165 -8.45 15.67 -1.48
N ASP A 166 -9.51 14.87 -1.56
CA ASP A 166 -9.99 14.00 -0.50
C ASP A 166 -9.36 12.62 -0.71
N VAL A 167 -8.39 12.27 0.12
CA VAL A 167 -7.46 11.16 -0.15
C VAL A 167 -7.83 9.95 0.70
N TRP A 168 -8.14 8.84 0.05
CA TRP A 168 -8.51 7.56 0.66
C TRP A 168 -7.42 6.50 0.46
N PHE A 169 -7.26 5.61 1.43
CA PHE A 169 -6.24 4.58 1.43
C PHE A 169 -6.88 3.21 1.66
N GLY A 170 -6.70 2.33 0.69
CA GLY A 170 -7.21 0.96 0.75
C GLY A 170 -6.33 0.02 1.55
N ASN A 171 -6.94 -1.03 2.11
CA ASN A 171 -6.25 -2.13 2.78
C ASN A 171 -6.88 -3.48 2.40
N ASN A 172 -6.07 -4.39 1.88
CA ASN A 172 -6.53 -5.73 1.51
C ASN A 172 -6.93 -6.56 2.70
N ARG A 173 -7.97 -7.41 2.52
CA ARG A 173 -8.32 -8.47 3.47
C ARG A 173 -7.08 -9.24 3.96
N GLY A 174 -7.07 -9.54 5.25
CA GLY A 174 -6.02 -10.28 5.93
C GLY A 174 -4.80 -9.46 6.35
N ASN A 175 -4.61 -8.23 5.85
CA ASN A 175 -3.50 -7.35 6.25
C ASN A 175 -3.69 -6.78 7.67
N LYS A 176 -2.75 -5.94 8.16
CA LYS A 176 -2.75 -5.33 9.51
C LYS A 176 -4.10 -4.70 9.90
N TYR A 177 -4.78 -4.05 8.96
CA TYR A 177 -6.00 -3.27 9.19
C TYR A 177 -7.29 -4.02 8.82
N SER A 178 -7.19 -5.11 8.06
CA SER A 178 -8.36 -5.80 7.48
C SER A 178 -8.41 -7.28 7.87
N LYS A 179 -8.06 -7.61 9.11
CA LYS A 179 -7.97 -8.99 9.62
C LYS A 179 -9.22 -9.44 10.39
N LYS A 180 -10.41 -9.21 9.84
CA LYS A 180 -11.69 -9.58 10.44
C LYS A 180 -12.70 -9.97 9.36
N SER A 181 -13.50 -11.02 9.62
CA SER A 181 -14.62 -11.45 8.80
C SER A 181 -15.81 -11.79 9.70
N ILE A 182 -17.02 -11.67 9.16
CA ILE A 182 -18.26 -12.09 9.83
C ILE A 182 -18.56 -13.59 9.66
N HIS A 183 -17.90 -14.25 8.70
CA HIS A 183 -18.15 -15.67 8.39
C HIS A 183 -17.05 -16.60 8.93
N SER A 184 -15.82 -16.12 9.03
CA SER A 184 -14.67 -16.95 9.43
C SER A 184 -13.74 -16.24 10.42
N SER A 185 -13.10 -17.03 11.28
CA SER A 185 -12.09 -16.51 12.21
C SER A 185 -10.74 -16.40 11.50
N PRO A 186 -9.91 -15.38 11.77
CA PRO A 186 -8.51 -15.35 11.32
C PRO A 186 -7.68 -16.57 11.76
N THR A 187 -8.20 -17.33 12.74
CA THR A 187 -7.62 -18.60 13.19
C THR A 187 -7.91 -19.80 12.27
N SER A 188 -8.82 -19.69 11.33
CA SER A 188 -9.26 -20.78 10.46
C SER A 188 -8.52 -20.77 9.11
N LEU A 189 -8.73 -21.81 8.28
CA LEU A 189 -8.15 -21.87 6.93
C LEU A 189 -8.99 -21.05 5.93
N GLU A 190 -10.30 -21.09 6.10
CA GLU A 190 -11.31 -20.43 5.26
C GLU A 190 -11.11 -18.92 5.21
N PHE A 191 -10.65 -18.31 6.31
CA PHE A 191 -10.32 -16.87 6.35
C PHE A 191 -9.14 -16.49 5.43
N TRP A 192 -8.24 -17.42 5.12
CA TRP A 192 -7.06 -17.16 4.29
C TRP A 192 -7.20 -17.72 2.87
N ASP A 193 -8.38 -18.22 2.51
CA ASP A 193 -8.65 -18.78 1.19
C ASP A 193 -9.06 -17.68 0.21
N PHE A 194 -8.15 -16.74 -0.04
CA PHE A 194 -8.33 -15.63 -0.98
C PHE A 194 -7.06 -15.36 -1.79
N SER A 195 -7.20 -14.71 -2.92
CA SER A 195 -6.15 -14.37 -3.88
C SER A 195 -6.44 -13.03 -4.56
N ILE A 196 -5.77 -12.75 -5.70
CA ILE A 196 -6.08 -11.60 -6.54
C ILE A 196 -7.55 -11.57 -6.98
N ASP A 197 -8.16 -12.74 -7.19
CA ASP A 197 -9.55 -12.86 -7.62
C ASP A 197 -10.51 -12.20 -6.63
N GLU A 198 -10.41 -12.54 -5.35
CA GLU A 198 -11.27 -11.97 -4.32
C GLU A 198 -11.02 -10.47 -4.12
N PHE A 199 -9.77 -10.00 -4.27
CA PHE A 199 -9.50 -8.56 -4.26
C PHE A 199 -10.23 -7.86 -5.41
N ALA A 200 -10.24 -8.51 -6.59
CA ALA A 200 -10.83 -7.96 -7.79
C ALA A 200 -12.36 -7.95 -7.76
N PHE A 201 -12.97 -9.00 -7.20
CA PHE A 201 -14.42 -9.16 -7.09
C PHE A 201 -15.06 -8.37 -5.95
N HIS A 202 -14.32 -8.15 -4.86
CA HIS A 202 -14.88 -7.67 -3.60
C HIS A 202 -14.12 -6.47 -3.05
N ASP A 203 -12.83 -6.60 -2.71
CA ASP A 203 -12.13 -5.55 -1.97
C ASP A 203 -12.13 -4.20 -2.71
N ILE A 204 -11.70 -4.19 -3.97
CA ILE A 204 -11.65 -2.96 -4.76
C ILE A 204 -13.06 -2.42 -5.07
N PRO A 205 -14.00 -3.21 -5.64
CA PRO A 205 -15.32 -2.67 -5.98
C PRO A 205 -16.12 -2.20 -4.76
N ASP A 206 -16.07 -2.93 -3.64
CA ASP A 206 -16.84 -2.59 -2.44
C ASP A 206 -16.22 -1.39 -1.71
N SER A 207 -14.89 -1.25 -1.72
CA SER A 207 -14.20 -0.05 -1.23
C SER A 207 -14.56 1.19 -2.05
N ILE A 208 -14.50 1.11 -3.38
CA ILE A 208 -14.86 2.23 -4.26
C ILE A 208 -16.33 2.61 -4.06
N SER A 209 -17.25 1.63 -4.00
CA SER A 209 -18.66 1.92 -3.75
C SER A 209 -18.86 2.64 -2.42
N TYR A 210 -18.24 2.17 -1.34
CA TYR A 210 -18.32 2.82 -0.03
C TYR A 210 -17.79 4.25 -0.06
N ILE A 211 -16.67 4.50 -0.74
CA ILE A 211 -16.07 5.83 -0.86
C ILE A 211 -17.02 6.77 -1.60
N LEU A 212 -17.58 6.35 -2.74
CA LEU A 212 -18.50 7.18 -3.52
C LEU A 212 -19.80 7.43 -2.76
N ASP A 213 -20.33 6.44 -2.06
CA ASP A 213 -21.51 6.60 -1.20
C ASP A 213 -21.23 7.54 -0.02
N THR A 214 -20.02 7.50 0.56
CA THR A 214 -19.64 8.38 1.68
C THR A 214 -19.42 9.82 1.22
N THR A 215 -18.77 9.99 0.08
CA THR A 215 -18.37 11.31 -0.46
C THR A 215 -19.43 11.94 -1.37
N GLN A 216 -20.47 11.20 -1.76
CA GLN A 216 -21.49 11.66 -2.72
C GLN A 216 -20.88 12.12 -4.05
N GLN A 217 -19.68 11.66 -4.38
CA GLN A 217 -19.02 11.91 -5.65
C GLN A 217 -19.42 10.83 -6.65
N GLU A 218 -19.50 11.19 -7.92
CA GLU A 218 -19.88 10.24 -8.98
C GLU A 218 -18.70 9.36 -9.41
N SER A 219 -17.48 9.88 -9.30
CA SER A 219 -16.24 9.19 -9.67
C SER A 219 -15.07 9.54 -8.74
N LEU A 220 -14.01 8.73 -8.81
CA LEU A 220 -12.74 8.96 -8.12
C LEU A 220 -11.55 8.60 -9.01
N SER A 221 -10.35 9.09 -8.67
CA SER A 221 -9.10 8.70 -9.31
C SER A 221 -8.44 7.55 -8.55
N TYR A 222 -7.97 6.52 -9.24
CA TYR A 222 -7.27 5.38 -8.64
C TYR A 222 -5.76 5.52 -8.82
N ILE A 223 -5.00 5.44 -7.74
CA ILE A 223 -3.54 5.37 -7.75
C ILE A 223 -3.09 4.05 -7.12
N GLY A 224 -2.58 3.15 -7.94
CA GLY A 224 -2.10 1.84 -7.50
C GLY A 224 -0.58 1.77 -7.45
N PHE A 225 -0.05 1.03 -6.49
CA PHE A 225 1.36 0.64 -6.45
C PHE A 225 1.51 -0.88 -6.53
N SER A 226 2.37 -1.40 -7.43
CA SER A 226 2.70 -2.84 -7.49
C SER A 226 1.45 -3.73 -7.62
N GLN A 227 1.22 -4.70 -6.73
CA GLN A 227 -0.03 -5.49 -6.72
C GLN A 227 -1.30 -4.63 -6.65
N GLY A 228 -1.25 -3.42 -6.09
CA GLY A 228 -2.38 -2.50 -6.15
C GLY A 228 -2.79 -2.16 -7.58
N THR A 229 -1.83 -2.09 -8.51
CA THR A 229 -2.14 -1.94 -9.93
C THR A 229 -2.79 -3.19 -10.51
N ALA A 230 -2.29 -4.37 -10.14
CA ALA A 230 -2.83 -5.65 -10.59
C ALA A 230 -4.31 -5.81 -10.18
N GLN A 231 -4.63 -5.41 -8.95
CA GLN A 231 -6.00 -5.43 -8.43
C GLN A 231 -6.91 -4.49 -9.24
N ALA A 232 -6.46 -3.27 -9.55
CA ALA A 232 -7.20 -2.37 -10.41
C ALA A 232 -7.38 -2.91 -11.84
N PHE A 233 -6.33 -3.45 -12.47
CA PHE A 233 -6.44 -4.07 -13.79
C PHE A 233 -7.47 -5.21 -13.79
N ALA A 234 -7.41 -6.10 -12.80
CA ALA A 234 -8.35 -7.20 -12.65
C ALA A 234 -9.80 -6.71 -12.46
N SER A 235 -10.02 -5.79 -11.52
CA SER A 235 -11.35 -5.23 -11.23
C SER A 235 -11.94 -4.48 -12.42
N LEU A 236 -11.18 -3.57 -13.04
CA LEU A 236 -11.66 -2.79 -14.19
C LEU A 236 -11.93 -3.69 -15.41
N ALA A 237 -11.18 -4.79 -15.59
CA ALA A 237 -11.41 -5.73 -16.69
C ALA A 237 -12.74 -6.48 -16.57
N ILE A 238 -13.20 -6.77 -15.35
CA ILE A 238 -14.37 -7.63 -15.09
C ILE A 238 -15.61 -6.87 -14.58
N HIS A 239 -15.47 -5.60 -14.20
CA HIS A 239 -16.58 -4.77 -13.72
C HIS A 239 -16.82 -3.54 -14.64
N PRO A 240 -17.73 -3.64 -15.62
CA PRO A 240 -18.05 -2.52 -16.50
C PRO A 240 -18.49 -1.25 -15.77
N LYS A 241 -19.24 -1.39 -14.66
CA LYS A 241 -19.67 -0.25 -13.83
C LYS A 241 -18.50 0.53 -13.24
N LEU A 242 -17.44 -0.15 -12.80
CA LEU A 242 -16.26 0.52 -12.22
C LEU A 242 -15.55 1.41 -13.25
N ASN A 243 -15.62 1.08 -14.54
CA ASN A 243 -15.00 1.91 -15.56
C ASN A 243 -15.64 3.30 -15.70
N ASN A 244 -16.89 3.46 -15.25
CA ASN A 244 -17.57 4.76 -15.21
C ASN A 244 -17.39 5.49 -13.86
N GLN A 245 -16.85 4.79 -12.86
CA GLN A 245 -16.66 5.30 -11.49
C GLN A 245 -15.19 5.66 -11.22
N VAL A 246 -14.27 5.17 -12.03
CA VAL A 246 -12.84 5.53 -11.97
C VAL A 246 -12.53 6.47 -13.13
N ASN A 247 -12.23 7.74 -12.83
CA ASN A 247 -11.96 8.76 -13.85
C ASN A 247 -10.59 8.61 -14.51
N VAL A 248 -9.57 8.22 -13.74
CA VAL A 248 -8.24 7.85 -14.21
C VAL A 248 -7.64 6.79 -13.32
N PHE A 249 -6.94 5.84 -13.93
CA PHE A 249 -6.13 4.86 -13.24
C PHE A 249 -4.64 5.14 -13.48
N ILE A 250 -3.95 5.56 -12.42
CA ILE A 250 -2.52 5.83 -12.39
C ILE A 250 -1.82 4.64 -11.72
N ALA A 251 -0.96 3.95 -12.48
CA ALA A 251 -0.28 2.74 -12.05
C ALA A 251 1.22 3.00 -11.85
N LEU A 252 1.66 2.98 -10.60
CA LEU A 252 3.06 3.15 -10.20
C LEU A 252 3.72 1.78 -10.01
N ALA A 253 4.86 1.56 -10.68
CA ALA A 253 5.55 0.27 -10.72
C ALA A 253 4.60 -0.91 -11.02
N PRO A 254 3.90 -0.89 -12.17
CA PRO A 254 2.77 -1.77 -12.41
C PRO A 254 3.16 -3.25 -12.48
N ALA A 255 2.37 -4.11 -11.84
CA ALA A 255 2.53 -5.56 -11.89
C ALA A 255 1.37 -6.20 -12.66
N MET A 256 1.67 -7.06 -13.65
CA MET A 256 0.64 -7.81 -14.39
C MET A 256 1.13 -9.22 -14.76
N SER A 257 2.21 -9.32 -15.53
CA SER A 257 2.82 -10.62 -15.85
C SER A 257 4.34 -10.45 -15.92
N PRO A 258 5.04 -10.47 -14.77
CA PRO A 258 6.49 -10.39 -14.75
C PRO A 258 7.13 -11.50 -15.59
N ALA A 259 8.22 -11.18 -16.29
CA ALA A 259 8.92 -12.15 -17.15
C ALA A 259 9.53 -13.34 -16.37
N GLY A 260 9.74 -13.15 -15.06
CA GLY A 260 10.34 -14.08 -14.11
C GLY A 260 10.87 -13.33 -12.89
N LEU A 261 11.45 -14.06 -11.92
CA LEU A 261 12.25 -13.46 -10.86
C LEU A 261 13.74 -13.57 -11.19
N SER A 262 14.55 -12.64 -10.68
CA SER A 262 15.96 -12.50 -11.06
C SER A 262 16.87 -13.66 -10.64
N ASN A 263 16.43 -14.50 -9.69
CA ASN A 263 17.25 -15.52 -9.06
C ASN A 263 16.76 -16.95 -9.33
N GLY A 264 17.68 -17.82 -9.74
CA GLY A 264 17.41 -19.22 -10.10
C GLY A 264 16.82 -20.08 -8.97
N VAL A 265 17.09 -19.76 -7.70
CA VAL A 265 16.48 -20.46 -6.55
C VAL A 265 14.98 -20.17 -6.48
N VAL A 266 14.60 -18.91 -6.68
CA VAL A 266 13.20 -18.50 -6.63
C VAL A 266 12.47 -18.90 -7.89
N ASP A 267 13.14 -18.86 -9.05
CA ASP A 267 12.63 -19.42 -10.30
C ASP A 267 12.29 -20.93 -10.14
N SER A 268 13.13 -21.68 -9.40
CA SER A 268 12.84 -23.08 -9.04
C SER A 268 11.59 -23.22 -8.16
N LEU A 269 11.37 -22.31 -7.21
CA LEU A 269 10.17 -22.29 -6.37
C LEU A 269 8.92 -21.90 -7.16
N ILE A 270 9.01 -20.97 -8.11
CA ILE A 270 7.92 -20.59 -9.02
C ILE A 270 7.49 -21.78 -9.90
N LYS A 271 8.45 -22.61 -10.30
CA LYS A 271 8.20 -23.84 -11.07
C LYS A 271 7.62 -24.97 -10.22
N ALA A 272 7.71 -24.89 -8.89
CA ALA A 272 7.18 -25.92 -7.99
C ALA A 272 5.65 -25.99 -8.07
N SER A 273 5.09 -27.15 -7.68
CA SER A 273 3.63 -27.28 -7.63
C SER A 273 3.04 -26.45 -6.48
N PRO A 274 1.85 -25.86 -6.65
CA PRO A 274 1.08 -25.27 -5.56
C PRO A 274 0.99 -26.12 -4.28
N GLN A 275 0.89 -27.44 -4.37
CA GLN A 275 0.90 -28.31 -3.18
C GLN A 275 2.23 -28.22 -2.41
N VAL A 276 3.36 -28.13 -3.11
CA VAL A 276 4.68 -27.93 -2.51
C VAL A 276 4.76 -26.55 -1.86
N LEU A 277 4.22 -25.51 -2.50
CA LEU A 277 4.17 -24.16 -1.92
C LEU A 277 3.30 -24.11 -0.65
N TYR A 278 2.13 -24.74 -0.65
CA TYR A 278 1.28 -24.84 0.54
C TYR A 278 1.89 -25.69 1.65
N LEU A 279 2.67 -26.73 1.29
CA LEU A 279 3.41 -27.50 2.28
C LEU A 279 4.53 -26.67 2.90
N MET A 280 5.16 -25.78 2.13
CA MET A 280 6.23 -24.90 2.57
C MET A 280 5.72 -23.70 3.40
N PHE A 281 4.73 -22.97 2.92
CA PHE A 281 4.32 -21.72 3.57
C PHE A 281 3.09 -21.88 4.46
N GLY A 282 2.52 -23.08 4.52
CA GLY A 282 1.21 -23.34 5.11
C GLY A 282 0.07 -22.86 4.22
N ARG A 283 -1.15 -22.88 4.75
CA ARG A 283 -2.38 -22.46 4.03
C ARG A 283 -3.01 -21.19 4.59
N ARG A 284 -2.27 -20.44 5.42
CA ARG A 284 -2.77 -19.28 6.16
C ARG A 284 -1.99 -18.03 5.75
N SER A 285 -1.59 -17.20 6.72
CA SER A 285 -0.72 -16.06 6.47
C SER A 285 0.69 -16.50 6.09
N ILE A 286 1.22 -15.93 5.00
CA ILE A 286 2.64 -16.06 4.62
C ILE A 286 3.51 -15.08 5.44
N LEU A 287 4.77 -15.44 5.69
CA LEU A 287 5.78 -14.59 6.34
C LEU A 287 5.36 -14.01 7.70
N SER A 288 4.58 -14.76 8.47
CA SER A 288 4.12 -14.30 9.80
C SER A 288 5.24 -13.98 10.79
N SER A 289 6.47 -14.46 10.54
CA SER A 289 7.66 -14.18 11.33
C SER A 289 8.32 -12.83 11.00
N ALA A 290 7.96 -12.14 9.91
CA ALA A 290 8.57 -10.85 9.56
C ALA A 290 8.36 -9.78 10.64
N THR A 291 7.13 -9.67 11.17
CA THR A 291 6.81 -8.75 12.29
C THR A 291 7.52 -9.14 13.58
N LEU A 292 7.80 -10.43 13.78
CA LEU A 292 8.61 -10.88 14.90
C LEU A 292 10.08 -10.44 14.73
N TRP A 293 10.67 -10.61 13.54
CA TRP A 293 12.05 -10.21 13.28
C TRP A 293 12.25 -8.70 13.46
N GLU A 294 11.27 -7.90 13.09
CA GLU A 294 11.25 -6.46 13.35
C GLU A 294 11.39 -6.16 14.85
N THR A 295 10.67 -6.88 15.72
CA THR A 295 10.75 -6.68 17.19
C THR A 295 12.05 -7.20 17.81
N LEU A 296 12.63 -8.28 17.25
CA LEU A 296 13.82 -8.94 17.82
C LEU A 296 15.14 -8.30 17.39
N LEU A 297 15.18 -7.71 16.20
CA LEU A 297 16.43 -7.26 15.59
C LEU A 297 16.66 -5.77 15.81
N TYR A 298 17.92 -5.41 16.04
CA TYR A 298 18.34 -4.01 16.03
C TYR A 298 17.97 -3.37 14.67
N PRO A 299 17.31 -2.19 14.61
CA PRO A 299 16.66 -1.72 13.38
C PRO A 299 17.58 -1.59 12.16
N PRO A 300 18.83 -1.08 12.28
CA PRO A 300 19.77 -1.11 11.16
C PRO A 300 20.14 -2.52 10.65
N LEU A 301 20.16 -3.53 11.53
CA LEU A 301 20.36 -4.91 11.10
C LEU A 301 19.11 -5.44 10.38
N PHE A 302 17.92 -5.15 10.91
CA PHE A 302 16.67 -5.48 10.25
C PHE A 302 16.61 -4.88 8.84
N SER A 303 16.94 -3.59 8.68
CA SER A 303 16.96 -2.95 7.37
C SER A 303 17.95 -3.59 6.39
N ARG A 304 19.13 -4.01 6.87
CA ARG A 304 20.09 -4.76 6.03
C ARG A 304 19.57 -6.12 5.60
N LEU A 305 18.83 -6.82 6.45
CA LEU A 305 18.24 -8.11 6.07
C LEU A 305 17.14 -7.92 5.02
N ILE A 306 16.35 -6.86 5.12
CA ILE A 306 15.38 -6.51 4.07
C ILE A 306 16.11 -6.18 2.76
N ASP A 307 17.12 -5.31 2.77
CA ASP A 307 17.92 -4.98 1.57
C ASP A 307 18.55 -6.25 0.95
N MET A 308 19.08 -7.16 1.78
CA MET A 308 19.63 -8.44 1.31
C MET A 308 18.56 -9.33 0.69
N GLY A 309 17.35 -9.38 1.27
CA GLY A 309 16.22 -10.11 0.74
C GLY A 309 15.74 -9.55 -0.60
N LEU A 310 15.61 -8.22 -0.71
CA LEU A 310 15.23 -7.54 -1.96
C LEU A 310 16.28 -7.76 -3.06
N SER A 311 17.57 -7.67 -2.72
CA SER A 311 18.65 -7.97 -3.65
C SER A 311 18.64 -9.45 -4.06
N PHE A 312 18.39 -10.37 -3.14
CA PHE A 312 18.35 -11.80 -3.43
C PHE A 312 17.16 -12.20 -4.31
N LEU A 313 15.97 -11.62 -4.09
CA LEU A 313 14.76 -11.99 -4.83
C LEU A 313 14.65 -11.27 -6.18
N PHE A 314 14.97 -9.97 -6.19
CA PHE A 314 14.66 -9.07 -7.30
C PHE A 314 15.88 -8.35 -7.89
N ASN A 315 17.08 -8.56 -7.33
CA ASN A 315 18.30 -7.84 -7.72
C ASN A 315 18.20 -6.31 -7.52
N TRP A 316 17.35 -5.87 -6.60
CA TRP A 316 17.23 -4.46 -6.21
C TRP A 316 18.31 -4.07 -5.19
N GLN A 317 18.91 -2.90 -5.39
CA GLN A 317 20.00 -2.39 -4.57
C GLN A 317 19.56 -1.23 -3.67
N THR A 318 18.33 -0.74 -3.85
CA THR A 318 17.64 0.28 -3.05
C THR A 318 18.51 1.52 -2.79
N ARG A 319 19.30 1.91 -3.81
CA ARG A 319 20.30 2.99 -3.71
C ARG A 319 19.67 4.37 -3.65
N ASN A 320 18.50 4.54 -4.25
CA ASN A 320 17.80 5.82 -4.34
C ASN A 320 17.06 6.16 -3.02
N ILE A 321 16.94 5.21 -2.09
CA ILE A 321 16.33 5.40 -0.76
C ILE A 321 17.42 5.76 0.26
N SER A 322 17.23 6.83 1.03
CA SER A 322 18.19 7.21 2.08
C SER A 322 18.19 6.22 3.25
N THR A 323 19.32 6.08 3.94
CA THR A 323 19.41 5.17 5.10
C THR A 323 18.41 5.55 6.20
N SER A 324 18.21 6.85 6.45
CA SER A 324 17.24 7.35 7.42
C SER A 324 15.79 7.01 7.01
N GLN A 325 15.48 7.08 5.72
CA GLN A 325 14.19 6.66 5.18
C GLN A 325 13.97 5.15 5.34
N LYS A 326 14.98 4.31 5.03
CA LYS A 326 14.89 2.85 5.24
C LYS A 326 14.66 2.49 6.70
N LEU A 327 15.39 3.13 7.61
CA LEU A 327 15.25 2.92 9.05
C LEU A 327 13.89 3.34 9.59
N ALA A 328 13.25 4.32 8.96
CA ALA A 328 11.92 4.79 9.31
C ALA A 328 10.82 3.89 8.73
N ALA A 329 10.88 3.59 7.42
CA ALA A 329 9.78 2.98 6.69
C ALA A 329 9.75 1.45 6.69
N TYR A 330 10.90 0.76 6.81
CA TYR A 330 10.93 -0.70 6.68
C TYR A 330 10.13 -1.46 7.75
N PRO A 331 10.00 -0.97 9.00
CA PRO A 331 9.04 -1.53 9.97
C PRO A 331 7.58 -1.51 9.48
N HIS A 332 7.23 -0.53 8.66
CA HIS A 332 5.87 -0.37 8.10
C HIS A 332 5.68 -1.05 6.74
N LEU A 333 6.76 -1.56 6.13
CA LEU A 333 6.74 -2.11 4.77
C LEU A 333 5.89 -3.37 4.66
N TYR A 334 6.05 -4.30 5.60
CA TYR A 334 5.46 -5.64 5.48
C TYR A 334 4.22 -5.84 6.35
N SER A 335 3.23 -6.47 5.74
CA SER A 335 1.97 -6.85 6.36
C SER A 335 1.55 -8.24 5.85
N PHE A 336 0.60 -8.85 6.56
CA PHE A 336 0.15 -10.19 6.25
C PHE A 336 -0.65 -10.24 4.93
N THR A 337 -0.53 -11.36 4.21
CA THR A 337 -1.45 -11.78 3.14
C THR A 337 -1.60 -13.30 3.16
N SER A 338 -2.55 -13.84 2.40
CA SER A 338 -2.74 -15.28 2.27
C SER A 338 -1.59 -15.93 1.48
N THR A 339 -1.29 -17.18 1.84
CA THR A 339 -0.40 -18.00 1.02
C THR A 339 -0.97 -18.21 -0.39
N LYS A 340 -2.30 -18.35 -0.52
CA LYS A 340 -2.99 -18.49 -1.80
C LYS A 340 -2.72 -17.29 -2.74
N SER A 341 -2.65 -16.06 -2.22
CA SER A 341 -2.27 -14.89 -3.02
C SER A 341 -0.87 -15.00 -3.63
N VAL A 342 0.10 -15.52 -2.87
CA VAL A 342 1.47 -15.71 -3.38
C VAL A 342 1.55 -16.87 -4.37
N VAL A 343 0.82 -17.96 -4.11
CA VAL A 343 0.67 -19.07 -5.07
C VAL A 343 0.06 -18.57 -6.38
N HIS A 344 -0.94 -17.69 -6.31
CA HIS A 344 -1.55 -17.08 -7.48
C HIS A 344 -0.50 -16.29 -8.29
N TRP A 345 0.29 -15.44 -7.65
CA TRP A 345 1.39 -14.74 -8.33
C TRP A 345 2.38 -15.70 -9.00
N PHE A 346 2.72 -16.82 -8.37
CA PHE A 346 3.59 -17.82 -8.98
C PHE A 346 2.94 -18.48 -10.20
N GLN A 347 1.62 -18.73 -10.18
CA GLN A 347 0.88 -19.22 -11.35
C GLN A 347 0.94 -18.20 -12.50
N ILE A 348 0.72 -16.92 -12.22
CA ILE A 348 0.78 -15.83 -13.21
C ILE A 348 2.17 -15.74 -13.85
N ILE A 349 3.23 -15.70 -13.03
CA ILE A 349 4.62 -15.61 -13.50
C ILE A 349 4.98 -16.85 -14.33
N ARG A 350 4.64 -18.05 -13.84
CA ARG A 350 4.92 -19.31 -14.54
C ARG A 350 4.23 -19.39 -15.88
N ASN A 351 2.97 -18.98 -15.95
CA ASN A 351 2.16 -19.04 -17.18
C ASN A 351 2.40 -17.82 -18.09
N LYS A 352 3.15 -16.81 -17.63
CA LYS A 352 3.35 -15.51 -18.29
C LYS A 352 2.03 -14.91 -18.76
N CYS A 353 1.04 -14.99 -17.88
CA CYS A 353 -0.34 -14.69 -18.23
C CYS A 353 -1.06 -14.14 -17.01
N PHE A 354 -1.66 -12.96 -17.15
CA PHE A 354 -2.52 -12.39 -16.13
C PHE A 354 -3.89 -13.08 -16.19
N GLN A 355 -4.10 -14.01 -15.27
CA GLN A 355 -5.24 -14.93 -15.26
C GLN A 355 -5.77 -15.10 -13.84
N MET A 356 -6.95 -15.70 -13.73
CA MET A 356 -7.55 -16.10 -12.46
C MET A 356 -6.77 -17.25 -11.80
N PHE A 357 -7.07 -17.49 -10.53
CA PHE A 357 -6.45 -18.56 -9.77
C PHE A 357 -6.80 -19.92 -10.37
N ASP A 358 -5.79 -20.77 -10.53
CA ASP A 358 -5.96 -22.12 -11.02
C ASP A 358 -6.07 -23.10 -9.84
N ASP A 359 -7.30 -23.50 -9.51
CA ASP A 359 -7.58 -24.51 -8.48
C ASP A 359 -7.18 -25.93 -8.93
N ASP A 360 -7.20 -26.20 -10.24
CA ASP A 360 -7.00 -27.52 -10.85
C ASP A 360 -5.52 -27.80 -11.15
N VAL A 361 -4.70 -27.79 -10.12
CA VAL A 361 -3.27 -28.11 -10.23
C VAL A 361 -3.12 -29.62 -10.43
N HIS A 362 -3.06 -30.04 -11.70
CA HIS A 362 -3.01 -31.44 -12.13
C HIS A 362 -2.16 -32.34 -11.21
N GLN A 363 -2.74 -33.45 -10.77
CA GLN A 363 -1.97 -34.57 -10.21
C GLN A 363 -1.02 -35.12 -11.29
N PRO A 364 0.20 -35.54 -10.93
CA PRO A 364 1.19 -36.04 -11.90
C PRO A 364 0.74 -37.28 -12.71
N LEU A 365 -0.33 -37.96 -12.29
CA LEU A 365 -0.88 -39.17 -12.90
C LEU A 365 -2.15 -38.96 -13.73
N GLY A 366 -2.63 -37.72 -13.88
CA GLY A 366 -3.71 -37.41 -14.80
C GLY A 366 -3.18 -37.27 -16.21
N VAL A 367 -3.47 -38.26 -17.07
CA VAL A 367 -3.19 -38.24 -18.51
C VAL A 367 -3.50 -36.86 -19.11
N SER A 368 -2.63 -36.41 -19.99
CA SER A 368 -2.69 -35.18 -20.81
C SER A 368 -4.00 -35.01 -21.61
N THR A 369 -5.12 -34.82 -20.93
CA THR A 369 -6.45 -34.59 -21.51
C THR A 369 -7.15 -33.35 -20.95
N SER A 370 -6.77 -32.83 -19.78
CA SER A 370 -7.52 -31.73 -19.12
C SER A 370 -7.35 -30.35 -19.79
N THR A 371 -6.20 -30.02 -20.39
CA THR A 371 -6.01 -28.74 -21.11
C THR A 371 -6.88 -28.57 -22.36
N ARG A 372 -7.52 -29.66 -22.83
CA ARG A 372 -8.54 -29.60 -23.90
C ARG A 372 -9.95 -29.30 -23.39
N TYR A 373 -10.23 -29.46 -22.10
CA TYR A 373 -11.58 -29.35 -21.54
C TYR A 373 -11.75 -28.23 -20.51
N SER A 374 -10.68 -27.78 -19.86
CA SER A 374 -10.69 -26.64 -18.94
C SER A 374 -9.53 -25.68 -19.24
N LYS A 375 -9.86 -24.38 -19.33
CA LYS A 375 -8.88 -23.31 -19.52
C LYS A 375 -9.16 -22.25 -18.47
N VAL A 376 -8.17 -21.95 -17.65
CA VAL A 376 -8.23 -20.87 -16.65
C VAL A 376 -8.49 -19.55 -17.36
N ALA A 377 -9.48 -18.82 -16.87
CA ALA A 377 -9.89 -17.56 -17.47
C ALA A 377 -8.78 -16.50 -17.32
N LYS A 378 -8.47 -15.82 -18.41
CA LYS A 378 -7.60 -14.64 -18.38
C LYS A 378 -8.41 -13.43 -17.95
N TYR A 379 -7.78 -12.50 -17.23
CA TYR A 379 -8.39 -11.19 -17.02
C TYR A 379 -8.47 -10.46 -18.38
N PRO A 380 -9.65 -10.05 -18.85
CA PRO A 380 -9.81 -9.46 -20.16
C PRO A 380 -9.45 -7.97 -20.14
N THR A 381 -8.18 -7.65 -19.89
CA THR A 381 -7.69 -6.27 -19.66
C THR A 381 -7.91 -5.31 -20.81
N ARG A 382 -8.12 -5.81 -22.04
CA ARG A 382 -8.53 -4.98 -23.19
C ARG A 382 -9.94 -4.38 -23.05
N ASN A 383 -10.75 -4.88 -22.12
CA ASN A 383 -12.09 -4.35 -21.83
C ASN A 383 -12.05 -3.10 -20.96
N ILE A 384 -10.88 -2.73 -20.41
CA ILE A 384 -10.73 -1.53 -19.59
C ILE A 384 -10.97 -0.31 -20.48
N ARG A 385 -11.91 0.54 -20.05
CA ARG A 385 -12.26 1.81 -20.70
C ARG A 385 -11.67 3.02 -19.99
N THR A 386 -11.46 2.90 -18.68
CA THR A 386 -10.80 3.94 -17.87
C THR A 386 -9.43 4.30 -18.45
N PRO A 387 -9.07 5.59 -18.53
CA PRO A 387 -7.73 6.04 -18.87
C PRO A 387 -6.67 5.44 -17.96
N VAL A 388 -5.66 4.82 -18.57
CA VAL A 388 -4.55 4.16 -17.86
C VAL A 388 -3.26 4.91 -18.11
N VAL A 389 -2.66 5.40 -17.02
CA VAL A 389 -1.34 6.05 -17.02
C VAL A 389 -0.38 5.19 -16.23
N LEU A 390 0.66 4.68 -16.89
CA LEU A 390 1.70 3.85 -16.28
C LEU A 390 2.96 4.69 -16.03
N VAL A 391 3.51 4.60 -14.83
CA VAL A 391 4.84 5.10 -14.50
C VAL A 391 5.66 3.94 -13.94
N TYR A 392 6.77 3.60 -14.58
CA TYR A 392 7.55 2.41 -14.25
C TYR A 392 9.05 2.67 -14.22
N GLY A 393 9.76 1.88 -13.42
CA GLY A 393 11.21 2.00 -13.27
C GLY A 393 11.95 1.16 -14.31
N GLY A 394 12.94 1.73 -14.98
CA GLY A 394 13.76 1.01 -15.96
C GLY A 394 14.68 -0.05 -15.32
N SER A 395 14.95 0.08 -14.01
CA SER A 395 15.72 -0.88 -13.22
C SER A 395 14.84 -1.84 -12.41
N ASP A 396 13.52 -1.79 -12.60
CA ASP A 396 12.56 -2.65 -11.91
C ASP A 396 12.40 -4.00 -12.62
N SER A 397 12.96 -5.06 -12.03
CA SER A 397 12.88 -6.43 -12.54
C SER A 397 11.47 -7.01 -12.68
N LEU A 398 10.44 -6.43 -12.03
CA LEU A 398 9.08 -6.98 -12.05
C LEU A 398 8.23 -6.46 -13.21
N VAL A 399 8.64 -5.37 -13.86
CA VAL A 399 7.84 -4.72 -14.91
C VAL A 399 8.30 -5.19 -16.30
N ASP A 400 7.50 -6.02 -16.96
CA ASP A 400 7.63 -6.27 -18.40
C ASP A 400 6.66 -5.35 -19.16
N ILE A 401 7.11 -4.13 -19.44
CA ILE A 401 6.26 -3.11 -20.09
C ILE A 401 5.83 -3.51 -21.50
N LYS A 402 6.67 -4.26 -22.23
CA LYS A 402 6.37 -4.69 -23.61
C LYS A 402 5.30 -5.76 -23.63
N ALA A 403 5.34 -6.72 -22.70
CA ALA A 403 4.26 -7.68 -22.52
C ALA A 403 2.98 -6.97 -22.05
N MET A 404 3.12 -6.00 -21.15
CA MET A 404 1.98 -5.29 -20.57
C MET A 404 1.19 -4.48 -21.61
N LEU A 405 1.85 -3.65 -22.40
CA LEU A 405 1.20 -2.83 -23.42
C LEU A 405 0.50 -3.65 -24.53
N LYS A 406 0.84 -4.93 -24.72
CA LYS A 406 0.15 -5.82 -25.67
C LYS A 406 -1.22 -6.29 -25.16
N GLU A 407 -1.37 -6.41 -23.85
CA GLU A 407 -2.58 -6.91 -23.19
C GLU A 407 -3.49 -5.76 -22.72
N LEU A 408 -2.95 -4.55 -22.58
CA LEU A 408 -3.70 -3.35 -22.19
C LEU A 408 -4.37 -2.64 -23.37
N PRO A 409 -5.34 -1.74 -23.11
CA PRO A 409 -5.96 -0.91 -24.13
C PRO A 409 -4.92 -0.04 -24.88
N PRO A 410 -5.05 0.17 -26.21
CA PRO A 410 -4.08 0.92 -27.01
C PRO A 410 -3.85 2.37 -26.57
N GLN A 411 -4.83 2.97 -25.88
CA GLN A 411 -4.76 4.34 -25.36
C GLN A 411 -3.93 4.47 -24.07
N THR A 412 -3.44 3.36 -23.51
CA THR A 412 -2.58 3.36 -22.32
C THR A 412 -1.30 4.15 -22.58
N VAL A 413 -0.99 5.09 -21.69
CA VAL A 413 0.26 5.85 -21.73
C VAL A 413 1.26 5.26 -20.75
N ALA A 414 2.52 5.11 -21.16
CA ALA A 414 3.58 4.59 -20.31
C ALA A 414 4.79 5.52 -20.28
N THR A 415 5.25 5.85 -19.07
CA THR A 415 6.43 6.65 -18.80
C THR A 415 7.46 5.84 -18.03
N GLU A 416 8.70 5.81 -18.53
CA GLU A 416 9.84 5.18 -17.87
C GLU A 416 10.63 6.19 -17.02
N ILE A 417 11.04 5.77 -15.82
CA ILE A 417 12.07 6.42 -15.02
C ILE A 417 13.28 5.47 -14.98
N PRO A 418 14.32 5.68 -15.82
CA PRO A 418 15.31 4.64 -16.12
C PRO A 418 16.05 4.05 -14.91
N HIS A 419 16.36 4.89 -13.92
CA HIS A 419 17.17 4.52 -12.76
C HIS A 419 16.34 4.06 -11.55
N TYR A 420 15.00 4.06 -11.65
CA TYR A 420 14.13 3.64 -10.56
C TYR A 420 14.01 2.13 -10.50
N GLU A 421 14.10 1.61 -9.27
CA GLU A 421 13.69 0.27 -8.85
C GLU A 421 12.25 0.32 -8.28
N HIS A 422 11.73 -0.81 -7.82
CA HIS A 422 10.33 -0.96 -7.44
C HIS A 422 9.88 -0.06 -6.27
N LEU A 423 10.64 -0.03 -5.17
CA LEU A 423 10.27 0.74 -3.96
C LEU A 423 10.57 2.24 -4.09
N ASP A 424 11.26 2.66 -5.15
CA ASP A 424 11.66 4.05 -5.35
C ASP A 424 10.44 4.97 -5.56
N PHE A 425 9.37 4.43 -6.16
CA PHE A 425 8.08 5.10 -6.33
C PHE A 425 7.39 5.50 -5.01
N LEU A 426 7.80 4.91 -3.89
CA LEU A 426 7.30 5.27 -2.57
C LEU A 426 8.29 6.18 -1.84
N TRP A 427 9.60 5.83 -1.88
CA TRP A 427 10.55 6.33 -0.87
C TRP A 427 11.89 6.85 -1.43
N ALA A 428 12.04 7.00 -2.74
CA ALA A 428 13.25 7.60 -3.29
C ALA A 428 13.44 9.04 -2.78
N ARG A 429 14.70 9.50 -2.81
CA ARG A 429 15.07 10.85 -2.38
C ARG A 429 14.52 11.95 -3.28
N ASP A 430 14.26 11.63 -4.54
CA ASP A 430 13.80 12.52 -5.59
C ASP A 430 12.41 12.12 -6.12
N VAL A 431 11.65 11.34 -5.34
CA VAL A 431 10.31 10.84 -5.73
C VAL A 431 9.34 11.97 -6.06
N ASP A 432 9.44 13.09 -5.35
CA ASP A 432 8.68 14.31 -5.59
C ASP A 432 8.97 14.89 -6.98
N ALA A 433 10.25 14.94 -7.36
CA ALA A 433 10.67 15.48 -8.65
C ALA A 433 10.41 14.51 -9.82
N GLN A 434 10.54 13.19 -9.59
CA GLN A 434 10.49 12.19 -10.66
C GLN A 434 9.09 11.59 -10.87
N VAL A 435 8.23 11.56 -9.84
CA VAL A 435 6.93 10.86 -9.92
C VAL A 435 5.74 11.81 -9.85
N PHE A 436 5.78 12.83 -8.98
CA PHE A 436 4.55 13.55 -8.61
C PHE A 436 3.94 14.32 -9.78
N GLN A 437 4.77 14.93 -10.62
CA GLN A 437 4.26 15.66 -11.77
C GLN A 437 3.48 14.74 -12.72
N HIS A 438 3.90 13.48 -12.89
CA HIS A 438 3.17 12.51 -13.72
C HIS A 438 1.80 12.17 -13.13
N VAL A 439 1.70 12.15 -11.81
CA VAL A 439 0.44 11.96 -11.10
C VAL A 439 -0.45 13.19 -11.25
N PHE A 440 0.08 14.40 -11.01
CA PHE A 440 -0.70 15.64 -11.09
C PHE A 440 -1.19 15.93 -12.51
N ASP A 441 -0.33 15.78 -13.52
CA ASP A 441 -0.71 15.96 -14.93
C ASP A 441 -1.87 15.02 -15.29
N ALA A 442 -1.86 13.78 -14.80
CA ALA A 442 -2.93 12.82 -15.04
C ALA A 442 -4.23 13.21 -14.30
N LEU A 443 -4.13 13.57 -13.02
CA LEU A 443 -5.30 14.00 -12.23
C LEU A 443 -5.95 15.27 -12.79
N ASP A 444 -5.16 16.21 -13.32
CA ASP A 444 -5.67 17.47 -13.86
C ASP A 444 -6.21 17.32 -15.29
N SER A 445 -5.71 16.34 -16.05
CA SER A 445 -6.18 16.08 -17.41
C SER A 445 -7.47 15.26 -17.47
N PHE A 446 -7.70 14.38 -16.47
CA PHE A 446 -8.85 13.48 -16.42
C PHE A 446 -9.73 13.83 -15.22
N THR A 447 -10.61 14.81 -15.41
CA THR A 447 -11.53 15.29 -14.36
C THR A 447 -12.79 14.44 -14.26
N ASP A 448 -13.32 14.00 -15.41
CA ASP A 448 -14.62 13.34 -15.53
C ASP A 448 -14.50 11.99 -16.26
N ALA A 449 -15.52 11.14 -16.13
CA ALA A 449 -15.50 9.78 -16.67
C ALA A 449 -15.89 9.69 -18.17
N GLU A 450 -15.98 10.82 -18.88
CA GLU A 450 -16.42 10.86 -20.28
C GLU A 450 -15.33 10.42 -21.27
N HIS A 451 -14.06 10.41 -20.86
CA HIS A 451 -12.92 9.76 -21.52
C HIS A 451 -12.79 10.11 -23.01
N THR A 452 -12.90 11.40 -23.32
CA THR A 452 -12.90 11.93 -24.69
C THR A 452 -11.50 11.88 -25.30
N LYS A 453 -11.41 11.85 -26.63
CA LYS A 453 -10.10 11.85 -27.31
C LYS A 453 -9.31 13.13 -26.97
N GLU A 454 -10.03 14.22 -26.79
CA GLU A 454 -9.55 15.53 -26.41
C GLU A 454 -8.89 15.53 -25.02
N GLU A 455 -9.36 14.70 -24.07
CA GLU A 455 -8.69 14.51 -22.77
C GLU A 455 -7.32 13.83 -22.91
N TYR A 456 -7.22 12.81 -23.76
CA TYR A 456 -5.94 12.16 -24.03
C TYR A 456 -4.95 13.09 -24.74
N ASP A 457 -5.42 13.88 -25.70
CA ASP A 457 -4.58 14.85 -26.40
C ASP A 457 -4.12 15.97 -25.45
N ARG A 458 -5.01 16.47 -24.57
CA ARG A 458 -4.64 17.41 -23.49
C ARG A 458 -3.59 16.83 -22.56
N TYR A 459 -3.76 15.60 -22.11
CA TYR A 459 -2.79 14.93 -21.25
C TYR A 459 -1.41 14.81 -21.92
N ARG A 460 -1.37 14.42 -23.20
CA ARG A 460 -0.11 14.29 -23.96
C ARG A 460 0.62 15.63 -24.08
N VAL A 461 -0.11 16.71 -24.38
CA VAL A 461 0.47 18.06 -24.49
C VAL A 461 1.01 18.54 -23.13
N ALA A 462 0.18 18.49 -22.08
CA ALA A 462 0.60 18.88 -20.73
C ALA A 462 1.84 18.09 -20.28
N ARG A 463 1.88 16.80 -20.61
CA ARG A 463 2.99 15.93 -20.30
C ARG A 463 4.28 16.32 -21.02
N GLU A 464 4.21 16.61 -22.32
CA GLU A 464 5.37 17.06 -23.11
C GLU A 464 5.93 18.38 -22.56
N GLU A 465 5.06 19.32 -22.20
CA GLU A 465 5.45 20.59 -21.57
C GLU A 465 6.14 20.37 -20.21
N SER A 466 5.58 19.51 -19.36
CA SER A 466 6.18 19.13 -18.06
C SER A 466 7.56 18.47 -18.23
N LEU A 467 7.75 17.61 -19.25
CA LEU A 467 9.05 17.02 -19.56
C LEU A 467 10.08 18.05 -20.02
N ILE A 468 9.66 18.98 -20.88
CA ILE A 468 10.52 20.04 -21.38
C ILE A 468 10.91 20.98 -20.22
N GLY A 469 9.95 21.40 -19.40
CA GLY A 469 10.18 22.27 -18.25
C GLY A 469 11.12 21.65 -17.19
N SER A 470 11.00 20.35 -16.94
CA SER A 470 11.92 19.61 -16.06
C SER A 470 13.33 19.47 -16.64
N ALA A 471 13.46 19.30 -17.96
CA ALA A 471 14.76 19.29 -18.64
C ALA A 471 15.47 20.67 -18.58
N PHE A 472 14.73 21.78 -18.74
CA PHE A 472 15.28 23.13 -18.63
C PHE A 472 15.71 23.51 -17.21
N THR A 473 14.97 23.06 -16.18
CA THR A 473 15.34 23.29 -14.78
C THR A 473 16.56 22.48 -14.34
N GLN A 474 16.74 21.26 -14.84
CA GLN A 474 18.00 20.52 -14.67
C GLN A 474 19.20 21.19 -15.36
N GLY A 475 18.99 21.80 -16.54
CA GLY A 475 20.03 22.54 -17.26
C GLY A 475 20.51 23.82 -16.55
N HIS A 476 19.63 24.51 -15.83
CA HIS A 476 19.99 25.74 -15.11
C HIS A 476 20.73 25.49 -13.79
N ASN A 477 20.45 24.39 -13.09
CA ASN A 477 21.20 23.99 -11.89
C ASN A 477 22.64 23.56 -12.19
N HIS A 478 22.98 23.30 -13.45
CA HIS A 478 24.34 22.96 -13.90
C HIS A 478 25.18 24.16 -14.35
N ARG A 479 24.63 25.38 -14.41
CA ARG A 479 25.33 26.55 -14.96
C ARG A 479 25.74 27.61 -13.92
N GLY A 480 25.67 27.27 -12.64
CA GLY A 480 25.89 28.19 -11.52
C GLY A 480 27.07 27.83 -10.62
N SER A 481 28.19 27.32 -11.14
CA SER A 481 29.47 27.31 -10.42
C SER A 481 30.59 26.96 -11.39
N GLU A 482 31.13 27.96 -12.09
CA GLU A 482 32.48 27.94 -12.65
C GLU A 482 32.79 29.32 -13.24
N SER A 483 33.33 30.19 -12.40
CA SER A 483 34.15 31.30 -12.84
C SER A 483 35.49 31.14 -12.15
N ASP A 484 36.43 30.49 -12.82
CA ASP A 484 37.83 30.87 -12.74
C ASP A 484 38.55 30.46 -14.03
N ALA A 485 39.27 31.43 -14.56
CA ALA A 485 39.98 31.37 -15.82
C ALA A 485 41.23 30.48 -15.73
N SER A 486 41.50 29.69 -16.77
CA SER A 486 42.86 29.50 -17.29
C SER A 486 42.84 28.82 -18.66
N THR A 487 43.92 29.05 -19.39
CA THR A 487 44.02 29.11 -20.84
C THR A 487 44.79 27.90 -21.40
N ILE A 488 44.30 27.35 -22.52
CA ILE A 488 44.99 26.53 -23.57
C ILE A 488 45.57 25.15 -23.18
N ALA A 489 45.05 24.08 -23.80
CA ALA A 489 45.78 23.28 -24.81
C ALA A 489 44.86 22.27 -25.52
N VAL A 490 44.98 22.22 -26.84
CA VAL A 490 44.28 21.33 -27.79
C VAL A 490 44.93 19.94 -27.78
N GLY A 491 44.11 18.89 -27.73
CA GLY A 491 44.53 17.50 -27.95
C GLY A 491 43.33 16.60 -28.26
N ALA A 492 43.21 16.18 -29.51
CA ALA A 492 42.21 15.24 -30.00
C ALA A 492 42.65 13.80 -29.75
N ASP A 493 41.80 12.93 -29.19
CA ASP A 493 41.41 11.65 -29.79
C ASP A 493 40.38 10.84 -28.96
N LYS A 494 39.39 10.31 -29.71
CA LYS A 494 38.72 8.99 -29.65
C LYS A 494 38.00 8.43 -28.40
N ASN A 495 36.70 8.20 -28.63
CA ASN A 495 35.88 7.02 -28.29
C ASN A 495 35.96 6.46 -26.86
N GLY A 496 34.94 6.80 -26.06
CA GLY A 496 34.56 6.09 -24.85
C GLY A 496 33.19 6.56 -24.36
N SER A 497 32.16 5.75 -24.57
CA SER A 497 30.83 5.92 -23.96
C SER A 497 30.95 5.80 -22.44
N LEU A 498 31.05 6.94 -21.75
CA LEU A 498 30.94 7.05 -20.31
C LEU A 498 29.49 7.37 -19.96
N VAL A 499 28.75 6.33 -19.57
CA VAL A 499 27.44 6.46 -18.93
C VAL A 499 27.66 7.17 -17.58
N HIS A 500 27.35 8.46 -17.54
CA HIS A 500 27.33 9.21 -16.29
C HIS A 500 26.20 8.69 -15.40
N ARG A 501 26.59 7.96 -14.35
CA ARG A 501 25.71 7.48 -13.29
C ARG A 501 25.27 8.69 -12.45
N HIS A 502 24.11 9.27 -12.78
CA HIS A 502 23.50 10.30 -11.94
C HIS A 502 23.19 9.72 -10.55
N MET A 503 23.75 10.33 -9.51
CA MET A 503 23.42 10.05 -8.12
C MET A 503 22.93 11.35 -7.49
N ALA A 504 21.67 11.37 -7.03
CA ALA A 504 21.14 12.49 -6.27
C ALA A 504 21.90 12.64 -4.92
N ARG A 505 22.50 13.81 -4.71
CA ARG A 505 23.12 14.21 -3.43
C ARG A 505 22.13 15.06 -2.63
N GLU A 506 22.17 14.94 -1.31
CA GLU A 506 21.37 15.79 -0.41
C GLU A 506 21.74 17.28 -0.59
N PRO A 507 20.78 18.20 -0.68
CA PRO A 507 21.06 19.62 -0.50
C PRO A 507 21.41 19.90 0.97
N SER A 508 22.42 20.76 1.20
CA SER A 508 22.78 21.22 2.54
C SER A 508 21.80 22.30 2.99
N GLU A 509 20.88 21.96 3.90
CA GLU A 509 20.08 22.98 4.57
C GLU A 509 20.91 23.70 5.65
N GLY A 510 21.31 24.93 5.33
CA GLY A 510 21.74 25.93 6.29
C GLY A 510 21.05 27.24 5.95
N SER A 511 19.85 27.48 6.47
CA SER A 511 19.23 28.81 6.45
C SER A 511 19.28 29.45 7.83
N PRO A 512 19.61 30.76 7.94
CA PRO A 512 19.75 31.45 9.20
C PRO A 512 18.39 31.81 9.80
N ARG A 513 18.27 31.71 11.13
CA ARG A 513 17.11 32.18 11.90
C ARG A 513 16.89 33.69 11.70
N PRO A 514 15.64 34.18 11.62
CA PRO A 514 15.38 35.61 11.56
C PRO A 514 15.68 36.26 12.92
N ARG A 515 16.43 37.37 12.88
CA ARG A 515 16.65 38.27 14.02
C ARG A 515 15.32 38.93 14.41
N LYS A 516 15.09 39.05 15.72
CA LYS A 516 14.02 39.86 16.30
C LYS A 516 14.23 41.33 15.90
N SER A 517 13.20 41.96 15.35
CA SER A 517 13.15 43.41 15.18
C SER A 517 12.97 44.07 16.55
N GLU A 518 13.94 44.87 16.96
CA GLU A 518 13.79 45.85 18.04
C GLU A 518 13.08 47.09 17.48
N THR A 519 11.90 47.39 18.04
CA THR A 519 11.17 48.62 17.76
C THR A 519 11.79 49.75 18.57
N ILE A 520 12.34 50.75 17.89
CA ILE A 520 12.84 52.00 18.48
C ILE A 520 11.64 52.86 18.89
N VAL A 521 11.66 53.30 20.14
CA VAL A 521 10.72 54.22 20.78
C VAL A 521 11.02 55.65 20.35
N LEU A 522 10.00 56.42 19.97
CA LEU A 522 10.02 57.88 19.93
C LEU A 522 8.97 58.41 20.92
N GLU A 523 9.43 58.99 22.03
CA GLU A 523 8.71 60.00 22.82
C GLU A 523 8.82 61.36 22.09
N GLY A 524 7.92 62.33 22.16
CA GLY A 524 6.72 62.53 22.97
C GLY A 524 6.02 63.85 22.57
N GLU A 525 5.27 64.41 23.53
CA GLU A 525 4.57 65.72 23.57
C GLU A 525 3.06 65.77 23.29
N SER A 526 2.32 65.55 24.39
CA SER A 526 1.29 66.40 25.03
C SER A 526 0.33 67.27 24.19
N SER A 527 -0.99 67.10 24.46
CA SER A 527 -1.83 68.11 25.14
C SER A 527 -3.29 67.62 25.35
N THR A 528 -3.76 67.68 26.61
CA THR A 528 -5.11 68.10 27.14
C THR A 528 -6.37 67.77 26.34
N SER A 529 -7.54 67.36 26.85
CA SER A 529 -8.26 67.36 28.14
C SER A 529 -9.58 66.59 27.84
N ASP A 530 -10.23 65.85 28.72
CA ASP A 530 -11.17 66.38 29.74
C ASP A 530 -11.79 65.19 30.53
N GLY A 531 -12.43 65.50 31.66
CA GLY A 531 -12.89 64.59 32.74
C GLY A 531 -13.88 63.49 32.34
N SER A 532 -14.21 62.50 33.19
CA SER A 532 -14.30 62.55 34.65
C SER A 532 -14.62 61.18 35.27
N GLN A 533 -14.22 61.04 36.55
CA GLN A 533 -14.71 60.16 37.63
C GLN A 533 -14.27 58.68 37.76
N ARG A 534 -13.60 58.47 38.92
CA ARG A 534 -13.06 57.29 39.64
C ARG A 534 -14.11 56.75 40.66
N PRO A 535 -13.80 55.79 41.57
CA PRO A 535 -12.99 54.55 41.49
C PRO A 535 -13.64 53.34 42.23
N ARG A 536 -13.06 52.13 42.11
CA ARG A 536 -12.52 51.30 43.25
C ARG A 536 -12.04 49.90 42.77
N THR A 537 -10.86 49.56 43.26
CA THR A 537 -9.94 48.40 43.07
C THR A 537 -10.22 47.26 44.08
N PRO A 538 -9.36 46.22 44.24
CA PRO A 538 -8.75 45.25 43.29
C PRO A 538 -8.83 43.78 43.81
N SER A 539 -8.38 42.78 43.03
CA SER A 539 -7.52 41.68 43.55
C SER A 539 -7.10 40.66 42.45
N SER A 540 -5.80 40.32 42.46
CA SER A 540 -5.18 39.19 41.73
C SER A 540 -5.49 37.84 42.38
N PRO A 541 -5.21 36.68 41.75
CA PRO A 541 -3.89 36.01 41.86
C PRO A 541 -3.47 35.32 40.53
N GLY A 542 -2.29 34.76 40.27
CA GLY A 542 -1.19 34.24 41.09
C GLY A 542 -0.73 32.90 40.47
N LYS A 543 0.54 32.80 40.04
CA LYS A 543 1.22 31.60 39.50
C LYS A 543 1.28 30.45 40.51
N LEU A 544 1.42 29.20 40.06
CA LEU A 544 2.36 28.14 40.55
C LEU A 544 2.16 26.81 39.77
N LYS A 545 3.16 26.38 38.99
CA LYS A 545 4.08 25.22 39.20
C LYS A 545 3.42 23.83 39.28
N GLY A 546 3.67 23.03 38.24
CA GLY A 546 3.38 21.60 38.18
C GLY A 546 4.51 20.73 38.74
N THR A 547 4.12 19.62 39.36
CA THR A 547 4.96 18.51 39.80
C THR A 547 4.49 17.23 39.12
N GLY A 548 5.44 16.50 38.52
CA GLY A 548 5.17 15.26 37.80
C GLY A 548 4.91 14.06 38.71
N VAL A 549 4.29 13.02 38.13
CA VAL A 549 4.16 11.71 38.76
C VAL A 549 4.49 10.61 37.75
N ARG A 550 5.44 9.75 38.16
CA ARG A 550 5.89 8.51 37.51
C ARG A 550 4.81 7.42 37.59
N ARG A 551 4.71 6.62 36.52
CA ARG A 551 4.03 5.31 36.51
C ARG A 551 4.76 4.29 37.38
N GLY A 552 4.00 3.50 38.14
CA GLY A 552 4.47 2.29 38.80
C GLY A 552 3.36 1.25 38.98
N GLY A 553 3.65 0.02 38.59
CA GLY A 553 3.32 -1.22 39.33
C GLY A 553 1.90 -1.77 39.28
N GLN A 554 1.75 -2.93 38.63
CA GLN A 554 0.66 -3.89 38.85
C GLN A 554 0.59 -4.33 40.32
N GLN A 555 -0.62 -4.51 40.84
CA GLN A 555 -0.91 -5.54 41.85
C GLN A 555 -2.35 -6.05 41.71
N SER A 556 -2.44 -7.37 41.78
CA SER A 556 -3.60 -8.25 41.78
C SER A 556 -4.42 -8.15 43.07
N SER A 557 -5.75 -8.35 42.98
CA SER A 557 -6.56 -8.78 44.13
C SER A 557 -7.62 -9.81 43.72
N ILE A 558 -7.53 -10.99 44.34
CA ILE A 558 -8.52 -12.07 44.38
C ILE A 558 -9.37 -11.88 45.66
N LEU A 559 -10.57 -12.48 45.67
CA LEU A 559 -11.52 -12.76 46.78
C LEU A 559 -12.61 -11.71 46.99
N SER A 560 -13.85 -12.01 47.41
CA SER A 560 -14.68 -13.22 47.47
C SER A 560 -16.00 -12.80 48.15
N LEU A 561 -17.12 -13.33 47.63
CA LEU A 561 -18.45 -13.58 48.21
C LEU A 561 -18.98 -12.94 49.52
N GLY A 562 -20.28 -12.60 49.44
CA GLY A 562 -21.32 -12.72 50.49
C GLY A 562 -21.85 -11.35 50.95
N GLY A 563 -23.14 -11.03 51.03
CA GLY A 563 -24.47 -11.66 50.92
C GLY A 563 -25.42 -10.67 51.66
N ILE A 564 -26.63 -10.33 51.21
CA ILE A 564 -27.92 -10.92 51.60
C ILE A 564 -29.07 -9.96 51.15
N ARG A 565 -30.11 -10.55 50.50
CA ARG A 565 -31.59 -10.32 50.44
C ARG A 565 -32.17 -8.89 50.39
N GLU A 566 -33.30 -8.58 49.73
CA GLU A 566 -34.59 -9.26 49.40
C GLU A 566 -35.04 -8.84 47.97
N GLY A 567 -35.97 -9.42 47.20
CA GLY A 567 -37.00 -10.45 47.35
C GLY A 567 -38.09 -10.24 46.27
N ARG A 568 -38.71 -11.34 45.78
CA ARG A 568 -39.75 -11.51 44.73
C ARG A 568 -39.22 -11.68 43.28
N GLY A 569 -39.45 -12.77 42.55
CA GLY A 569 -40.21 -14.01 42.80
C GLY A 569 -40.82 -14.56 41.51
N ILE A 570 -40.37 -15.78 41.13
CA ILE A 570 -41.06 -16.86 40.38
C ILE A 570 -41.35 -16.59 38.87
N ALA A 571 -40.91 -17.30 37.81
CA ALA A 571 -40.25 -18.57 37.49
C ALA A 571 -41.14 -19.53 36.65
N VAL A 572 -40.54 -20.03 35.55
CA VAL A 572 -40.75 -21.35 34.89
C VAL A 572 -42.04 -21.49 34.03
N GLY A 573 -42.06 -22.10 32.84
CA GLY A 573 -41.06 -22.91 32.16
C GLY A 573 -41.55 -23.44 30.79
N ALA A 574 -40.72 -24.32 30.24
CA ALA A 574 -40.72 -24.89 28.90
C ALA A 574 -41.91 -25.81 28.54
N SER A 575 -42.15 -26.01 27.24
CA SER A 575 -42.35 -27.35 26.66
C SER A 575 -42.29 -27.36 25.12
N LYS A 576 -41.74 -28.47 24.60
CA LYS A 576 -41.63 -28.93 23.21
C LYS A 576 -42.99 -29.27 22.57
N ALA A 577 -43.05 -29.26 21.23
CA ALA A 577 -43.23 -30.44 20.35
C ALA A 577 -44.19 -30.26 19.15
N ALA A 578 -43.65 -30.58 17.96
CA ALA A 578 -44.17 -31.39 16.85
C ALA A 578 -45.54 -31.12 16.17
N GLY A 579 -45.47 -30.89 14.84
CA GLY A 579 -45.96 -31.85 13.83
C GLY A 579 -47.41 -31.73 13.31
N GLY A 580 -47.57 -31.57 11.98
CA GLY A 580 -48.85 -31.82 11.30
C GLY A 580 -48.82 -31.51 9.80
N ILE A 581 -48.77 -32.57 8.97
CA ILE A 581 -49.03 -32.58 7.52
C ILE A 581 -50.48 -33.03 7.30
N VAL A 582 -51.24 -32.40 6.38
CA VAL A 582 -52.35 -33.04 5.65
C VAL A 582 -52.43 -32.52 4.20
N THR A 583 -52.52 -33.45 3.25
CA THR A 583 -52.77 -33.29 1.80
C THR A 583 -54.22 -33.63 1.43
N ARG A 584 -54.77 -33.01 0.37
CA ARG A 584 -55.69 -33.55 -0.70
C ARG A 584 -56.27 -32.37 -1.52
N SER A 585 -55.96 -32.17 -2.81
CA SER A 585 -56.45 -32.80 -4.07
C SER A 585 -57.85 -32.37 -4.54
N GLY A 586 -57.97 -31.83 -5.77
CA GLY A 586 -59.18 -32.03 -6.61
C GLY A 586 -59.71 -30.88 -7.50
N ALA A 587 -59.21 -30.79 -8.73
CA ALA A 587 -59.90 -30.69 -10.05
C ALA A 587 -60.91 -29.57 -10.44
N GLY A 588 -60.75 -29.11 -11.70
CA GLY A 588 -61.85 -28.74 -12.64
C GLY A 588 -61.77 -27.32 -13.24
N SER A 589 -61.15 -27.11 -14.43
CA SER A 589 -61.80 -26.95 -15.77
C SER A 589 -62.55 -25.61 -15.95
N THR A 590 -62.50 -24.82 -17.03
CA THR A 590 -62.13 -24.95 -18.46
C THR A 590 -62.46 -23.59 -19.11
N THR A 591 -61.74 -23.14 -20.15
CA THR A 591 -62.26 -22.50 -21.40
C THR A 591 -61.08 -22.02 -22.27
N THR A 592 -60.68 -22.80 -23.29
CA THR A 592 -61.05 -22.74 -24.72
C THR A 592 -60.10 -21.90 -25.59
N SER A 593 -59.28 -22.61 -26.39
CA SER A 593 -58.81 -22.17 -27.72
C SER A 593 -59.97 -22.25 -28.75
N PRO A 594 -59.84 -21.70 -29.97
CA PRO A 594 -59.19 -22.49 -31.02
C PRO A 594 -58.30 -21.71 -32.01
N LYS A 595 -57.48 -22.50 -32.71
CA LYS A 595 -56.69 -22.22 -33.92
C LYS A 595 -57.56 -21.67 -35.07
N ALA A 596 -56.98 -20.83 -35.94
CA ALA A 596 -56.61 -21.20 -37.32
C ALA A 596 -56.31 -19.97 -38.19
N ASP A 597 -55.07 -19.92 -38.70
CA ASP A 597 -54.65 -19.84 -40.10
C ASP A 597 -55.24 -18.78 -41.09
N LYS A 598 -54.31 -18.33 -41.96
CA LYS A 598 -54.46 -17.62 -43.26
C LYS A 598 -54.57 -16.09 -43.31
N THR A 599 -53.43 -15.51 -43.68
CA THR A 599 -53.24 -14.59 -44.82
C THR A 599 -54.43 -14.44 -45.79
N ARG A 600 -54.98 -13.22 -45.92
CA ARG A 600 -54.99 -12.42 -47.18
C ARG A 600 -55.71 -11.07 -47.01
N THR A 601 -55.19 -10.11 -47.75
CA THR A 601 -55.77 -8.87 -48.32
C THR A 601 -55.93 -7.61 -47.46
N ASN A 602 -55.23 -6.59 -47.97
CA ASN A 602 -55.28 -5.13 -47.83
C ASN A 602 -54.63 -4.47 -46.62
#